data_AF-A0A3C0Q9Y8-F1
#
_entry.id   AF-A0A3C0Q9Y8-F1
#
_cell.length_a   1.000
_cell.length_b   1.000
_cell.length_c   1.000
_cell.angle_alpha   90.00
_cell.angle_beta   90.00
_cell.angle_gamma   90.00
#
_symmetry.space_group_name_H-M   'P 1'
#
loop_
_entity.id
_entity.type
_entity.pdbx_description
1 polymer ?
#
loop_
_entity_poly.entity_id
_entity_poly.type
_entity_poly.pdbx_seq_one_letter_code
_entity_poly.pdbx_strand_id
1 'polypeptide(L)'
;VRIPTIGWMNDLENMELGDLQAWYQRWYAPNNAIVVVVGDVEPAAVLALANKYFGPLKPEEIIPPKPRLEPQQRGKRYVNVQAPAEVPYTVMGYKTPVLRTAEDDWEPYALEVLANILDGGDSARLTRELVRGSQIATSAGAGYDLYDRQAGLFLLDGTPAGEHSIAEVQQALFEQVQRLQETLVAADELARVKSQVVASDVYEQDSSFYQAMKVGQLEAVGLDWKLADAYVERINAVTAGQIQAVAKKYLVEEYLTIAELDPLPMDTGTTPRADSNGGGHGN
;
A
#
# COMPACT_ATOMS: atom_id res chain seq x y z
N VAL A 1 -10.88 -9.74 -10.22
CA VAL A 1 -11.60 -8.44 -10.08
C VAL A 1 -11.34 -7.91 -8.68
N ARG A 2 -10.56 -6.82 -8.58
CA ARG A 2 -10.44 -6.06 -7.33
C ARG A 2 -11.73 -5.24 -7.17
N ILE A 3 -12.28 -5.24 -5.97
CA ILE A 3 -13.55 -4.57 -5.62
C ILE A 3 -13.15 -3.47 -4.63
N PRO A 4 -13.64 -2.23 -4.77
CA PRO A 4 -13.37 -1.18 -3.80
C PRO A 4 -13.86 -1.63 -2.42
N THR A 5 -13.12 -1.32 -1.35
CA THR A 5 -13.45 -1.79 0.02
C THR A 5 -14.86 -1.36 0.45
N ILE A 6 -15.30 -0.17 0.02
CA ILE A 6 -16.65 0.34 0.29
C ILE A 6 -17.74 -0.38 -0.51
N GLY A 7 -17.39 -1.18 -1.53
CA GLY A 7 -18.33 -1.81 -2.45
C GLY A 7 -18.72 -0.94 -3.64
N TRP A 8 -19.41 -1.53 -4.62
CA TRP A 8 -20.00 -0.77 -5.72
C TRP A 8 -21.30 -0.11 -5.26
N MET A 9 -21.64 1.08 -5.79
CA MET A 9 -22.84 1.80 -5.35
C MET A 9 -24.12 0.95 -5.52
N ASN A 10 -24.23 0.22 -6.63
CA ASN A 10 -25.36 -0.69 -6.85
C ASN A 10 -25.41 -1.80 -5.79
N ASP A 11 -24.26 -2.32 -5.33
CA ASP A 11 -24.24 -3.33 -4.26
C ASP A 11 -24.70 -2.71 -2.93
N LEU A 12 -24.29 -1.46 -2.65
CA LEU A 12 -24.69 -0.73 -1.45
C LEU A 12 -26.18 -0.41 -1.41
N GLU A 13 -26.77 0.01 -2.52
CA GLU A 13 -28.20 0.32 -2.63
C GLU A 13 -29.09 -0.91 -2.46
N ASN A 14 -28.55 -2.10 -2.74
CA ASN A 14 -29.28 -3.36 -2.67
C ASN A 14 -28.87 -4.23 -1.48
N MET A 15 -28.01 -3.74 -0.58
CA MET A 15 -27.56 -4.49 0.59
C MET A 15 -28.66 -4.52 1.66
N GLU A 16 -29.01 -5.72 2.14
CA GLU A 16 -30.03 -5.91 3.17
C GLU A 16 -29.41 -6.28 4.52
N LEU A 17 -30.18 -6.11 5.60
CA LEU A 17 -29.76 -6.53 6.95
C LEU A 17 -29.38 -8.03 7.01
N GLY A 18 -30.09 -8.86 6.24
CA GLY A 18 -29.81 -10.29 6.15
C GLY A 18 -28.41 -10.60 5.62
N ASP A 19 -27.91 -9.81 4.66
CA ASP A 19 -26.56 -9.96 4.11
C ASP A 19 -25.49 -9.67 5.17
N LEU A 20 -25.68 -8.60 5.95
CA LEU A 20 -24.79 -8.23 7.04
C LEU A 20 -24.75 -9.28 8.15
N GLN A 21 -25.93 -9.80 8.54
CA GLN A 21 -26.03 -10.87 9.53
C GLN A 21 -25.33 -12.15 9.04
N ALA A 22 -25.55 -12.52 7.79
CA ALA A 22 -24.88 -13.67 7.18
C ALA A 22 -23.36 -13.47 7.11
N TRP A 23 -22.89 -12.27 6.78
CA TRP A 23 -21.46 -11.95 6.77
C TRP A 23 -20.84 -12.04 8.17
N TYR A 24 -21.50 -11.48 9.18
CA TYR A 24 -21.06 -11.53 10.57
C TYR A 24 -20.97 -12.99 11.05
N GLN A 25 -22.04 -13.76 10.92
CA GLN A 25 -22.08 -15.17 11.34
C GLN A 25 -21.02 -16.02 10.63
N ARG A 26 -20.72 -15.69 9.37
CA ARG A 26 -19.75 -16.44 8.56
C ARG A 26 -18.30 -16.14 8.91
N TRP A 27 -17.95 -14.90 9.22
CA TRP A 27 -16.53 -14.48 9.28
C TRP A 27 -16.07 -13.99 10.66
N TYR A 28 -16.99 -13.56 11.53
CA TYR A 28 -16.65 -13.08 12.88
C TYR A 28 -16.68 -14.24 13.87
N ALA A 29 -15.63 -15.06 13.84
CA ALA A 29 -15.49 -16.24 14.67
C ALA A 29 -14.13 -16.27 15.39
N PRO A 30 -14.02 -16.87 16.59
CA PRO A 30 -12.77 -16.89 17.35
C PRO A 30 -11.63 -17.63 16.61
N ASN A 31 -11.94 -18.60 15.75
CA ASN A 31 -10.98 -19.30 14.90
C ASN A 31 -10.61 -18.54 13.60
N ASN A 32 -11.07 -17.30 13.44
CA ASN A 32 -10.74 -16.39 12.33
C ASN A 32 -10.34 -14.99 12.84
N ALA A 33 -9.91 -14.88 14.09
CA ALA A 33 -9.55 -13.62 14.73
C ALA A 33 -8.25 -13.77 15.52
N ILE A 34 -7.46 -12.69 15.57
CA ILE A 34 -6.24 -12.58 16.36
C ILE A 34 -6.42 -11.40 17.31
N VAL A 35 -6.20 -11.62 18.60
CA VAL A 35 -6.19 -10.56 19.61
C VAL A 35 -4.73 -10.23 19.91
N VAL A 36 -4.33 -8.99 19.62
CA VAL A 36 -2.99 -8.48 19.90
C VAL A 36 -3.08 -7.50 21.07
N VAL A 37 -2.23 -7.71 22.09
CA VAL A 37 -2.14 -6.83 23.25
C VAL A 37 -0.69 -6.41 23.42
N VAL A 38 -0.43 -5.10 23.36
CA VAL A 38 0.89 -4.49 23.55
C VAL A 38 0.77 -3.35 24.55
N GLY A 39 1.65 -3.34 25.55
CA GLY A 39 1.67 -2.32 26.59
C GLY A 39 2.19 -2.88 27.92
N ASP A 40 1.92 -2.14 29.00
CA ASP A 40 2.25 -2.55 30.37
C ASP A 40 1.27 -3.62 30.87
N VAL A 41 1.52 -4.87 30.49
CA VAL A 41 0.66 -6.02 30.82
C VAL A 41 1.47 -7.25 31.17
N GLU A 42 0.93 -8.07 32.08
CA GLU A 42 1.48 -9.39 32.39
C GLU A 42 0.91 -10.45 31.43
N PRO A 43 1.73 -11.13 30.60
CA PRO A 43 1.23 -12.05 29.57
C PRO A 43 0.32 -13.16 30.12
N ALA A 44 0.65 -13.71 31.28
CA ALA A 44 -0.17 -14.75 31.93
C ALA A 44 -1.56 -14.24 32.33
N ALA A 45 -1.66 -12.98 32.79
CA ALA A 45 -2.93 -12.37 33.14
C ALA A 45 -3.78 -12.09 31.88
N VAL A 46 -3.16 -11.61 30.81
CA VAL A 46 -3.84 -11.40 29.51
C VAL A 46 -4.40 -12.71 28.97
N LEU A 47 -3.61 -13.79 28.99
CA LEU A 47 -4.07 -15.12 28.58
C LEU A 47 -5.22 -15.64 29.45
N ALA A 48 -5.18 -15.40 30.76
CA ALA A 48 -6.29 -15.76 31.65
C ALA A 48 -7.57 -14.99 31.31
N LEU A 49 -7.47 -13.70 30.99
CA LEU A 49 -8.61 -12.88 30.53
C LEU A 49 -9.13 -13.36 29.17
N ALA A 50 -8.24 -13.62 28.21
CA ALA A 50 -8.63 -14.13 26.89
C ALA A 50 -9.36 -15.47 27.00
N ASN A 51 -8.86 -16.41 27.82
CA ASN A 51 -9.53 -17.67 28.10
C ASN A 51 -10.90 -17.49 28.78
N LYS A 52 -11.03 -16.50 29.68
CA LYS A 52 -12.29 -16.20 30.37
C LYS A 52 -13.34 -15.61 29.43
N TYR A 53 -12.97 -14.64 28.60
CA TYR A 53 -13.91 -13.85 27.79
C TYR A 53 -14.13 -14.43 26.39
N PHE A 54 -13.08 -14.89 25.72
CA PHE A 54 -13.15 -15.43 24.36
C PHE A 54 -13.16 -16.96 24.33
N GLY A 55 -12.58 -17.63 25.32
CA GLY A 55 -12.53 -19.10 25.39
C GLY A 55 -13.89 -19.81 25.33
N PRO A 56 -14.99 -19.27 25.90
CA PRO A 56 -16.32 -19.86 25.77
C PRO A 56 -16.96 -19.71 24.38
N LEU A 57 -16.42 -18.84 23.51
CA LEU A 57 -16.95 -18.63 22.17
C LEU A 57 -16.71 -19.88 21.31
N LYS A 58 -17.74 -20.30 20.58
CA LYS A 58 -17.64 -21.46 19.70
C LYS A 58 -16.94 -21.08 18.39
N PRO A 59 -16.11 -21.96 17.84
CA PRO A 59 -15.61 -21.78 16.48
C PRO A 59 -16.74 -21.89 15.47
N GLU A 60 -16.59 -21.23 14.33
CA GLU A 60 -17.47 -21.39 13.16
C GLU A 60 -16.77 -22.18 12.06
N GLU A 61 -17.55 -22.74 11.14
CA GLU A 61 -17.01 -23.39 9.94
C GLU A 61 -16.51 -22.33 8.95
N ILE A 62 -15.21 -22.06 9.00
CA ILE A 62 -14.56 -21.14 8.07
C ILE A 62 -14.11 -21.92 6.84
N ILE A 63 -14.88 -21.81 5.76
CA ILE A 63 -14.48 -22.33 4.44
C ILE A 63 -13.44 -21.37 3.87
N PRO A 64 -12.17 -21.79 3.67
CA PRO A 64 -11.15 -20.93 3.09
C PRO A 64 -11.64 -20.37 1.74
N PRO A 65 -11.48 -19.06 1.49
CA PRO A 65 -11.81 -18.51 0.20
C PRO A 65 -11.05 -19.27 -0.89
N LYS A 66 -11.75 -19.64 -1.97
CA LYS A 66 -11.10 -20.22 -3.15
C LYS A 66 -9.95 -19.31 -3.58
N PRO A 67 -8.78 -19.85 -3.96
CA PRO A 67 -7.68 -19.04 -4.46
C PRO A 67 -8.16 -18.13 -5.60
N ARG A 68 -8.09 -16.81 -5.37
CA ARG A 68 -8.34 -15.81 -6.41
C ARG A 68 -6.99 -15.43 -6.99
N LEU A 69 -6.46 -16.29 -7.86
CA LEU A 69 -5.26 -15.96 -8.60
C LEU A 69 -5.61 -14.93 -9.65
N GLU A 70 -4.98 -13.76 -9.58
CA GLU A 70 -5.09 -12.76 -10.63
C GLU A 70 -4.41 -13.31 -11.89
N PRO A 71 -5.10 -13.39 -13.04
CA PRO A 71 -4.48 -13.88 -14.26
C PRO A 71 -3.30 -13.00 -14.66
N GLN A 72 -2.30 -13.64 -15.27
CA GLN A 72 -1.16 -12.94 -15.83
C GLN A 72 -1.66 -11.84 -16.79
N GLN A 73 -1.19 -10.62 -16.57
CA GLN A 73 -1.44 -9.55 -17.51
C GLN A 73 -0.63 -9.79 -18.78
N ARG A 74 -1.26 -9.67 -19.95
CA ARG A 74 -0.64 -9.90 -21.25
C ARG A 74 -0.60 -8.60 -22.06
N GLY A 75 -0.05 -7.55 -21.47
CA GLY A 75 0.12 -6.25 -22.12
C GLY A 75 -0.38 -5.06 -21.31
N LYS A 76 0.12 -3.89 -21.68
CA LYS A 76 -0.21 -2.60 -21.07
C LYS A 76 -1.71 -2.33 -21.13
N ARG A 77 -2.27 -1.82 -20.04
CA ARG A 77 -3.67 -1.40 -19.93
C ARG A 77 -3.75 0.10 -19.68
N TYR A 78 -4.81 0.70 -20.18
CA TYR A 78 -5.08 2.13 -20.01
C TYR A 78 -6.53 2.33 -19.56
N VAL A 79 -6.72 3.20 -18.57
CA VAL A 79 -8.02 3.58 -18.03
C VAL A 79 -8.08 5.09 -17.97
N ASN A 80 -9.09 5.68 -18.59
CA ASN A 80 -9.41 7.09 -18.49
C ASN A 80 -10.66 7.25 -17.63
N VAL A 81 -10.62 8.17 -16.68
CA VAL A 81 -11.74 8.50 -15.80
C VAL A 81 -12.00 9.99 -15.90
N GLN A 82 -13.23 10.38 -16.21
CA GLN A 82 -13.65 11.79 -16.18
C GLN A 82 -14.48 12.04 -14.94
N ALA A 83 -14.06 13.00 -14.11
CA ALA A 83 -14.80 13.39 -12.91
C ALA A 83 -14.57 14.87 -12.55
N PRO A 84 -15.49 15.51 -11.80
CA PRO A 84 -15.27 16.86 -11.32
C PRO A 84 -14.00 16.96 -10.47
N ALA A 85 -13.02 17.73 -10.94
CA ALA A 85 -11.73 17.93 -10.28
C ALA A 85 -11.07 19.22 -10.79
N GLU A 86 -10.13 19.77 -10.01
CA GLU A 86 -9.39 20.98 -10.40
C GLU A 86 -8.19 20.68 -11.31
N VAL A 87 -7.55 19.53 -11.12
CA VAL A 87 -6.29 19.17 -11.78
C VAL A 87 -6.34 17.74 -12.31
N PRO A 88 -5.64 17.45 -13.44
CA PRO A 88 -5.44 16.08 -13.89
C PRO A 88 -4.59 15.28 -12.92
N TYR A 89 -4.76 13.96 -12.90
CA TYR A 89 -3.98 13.06 -12.04
C TYR A 89 -3.72 11.72 -12.72
N THR A 90 -2.53 11.14 -12.55
CA THR A 90 -2.21 9.82 -13.11
C THR A 90 -1.73 8.86 -12.02
N VAL A 91 -2.07 7.58 -12.20
CA VAL A 91 -1.52 6.46 -11.43
C VAL A 91 -1.07 5.37 -12.39
N MET A 92 0.17 4.93 -12.24
CA MET A 92 0.79 3.84 -12.98
C MET A 92 1.05 2.69 -12.02
N GLY A 93 0.37 1.56 -12.23
CA GLY A 93 0.51 0.37 -11.39
C GLY A 93 1.16 -0.78 -12.13
N TYR A 94 2.25 -1.32 -11.57
CA TYR A 94 2.91 -2.54 -12.02
C TYR A 94 2.56 -3.70 -11.10
N LYS A 95 2.20 -4.85 -11.66
CA LYS A 95 1.99 -6.08 -10.87
C LYS A 95 3.32 -6.57 -10.28
N THR A 96 3.36 -6.74 -8.96
CA THR A 96 4.55 -7.17 -8.20
C THR A 96 4.22 -8.26 -7.19
N PRO A 97 5.20 -9.10 -6.81
CA PRO A 97 5.05 -9.99 -5.67
C PRO A 97 5.07 -9.19 -4.37
N VAL A 98 4.67 -9.85 -3.28
CA VAL A 98 4.81 -9.44 -1.88
C VAL A 98 5.41 -10.60 -1.09
N LEU A 99 5.72 -10.44 0.20
CA LEU A 99 6.39 -11.50 0.97
C LEU A 99 5.69 -12.86 0.87
N ARG A 100 4.36 -12.86 0.84
CA ARG A 100 3.56 -14.09 0.77
C ARG A 100 3.57 -14.78 -0.61
N THR A 101 3.90 -14.05 -1.67
CA THR A 101 3.75 -14.53 -3.05
C THR A 101 5.05 -14.48 -3.86
N ALA A 102 6.14 -13.98 -3.29
CA ALA A 102 7.44 -13.95 -3.95
C ALA A 102 8.02 -15.36 -4.07
N GLU A 103 8.76 -15.60 -5.15
CA GLU A 103 9.55 -16.83 -5.31
C GLU A 103 10.84 -16.72 -4.49
N ASP A 104 11.44 -15.53 -4.46
CA ASP A 104 12.64 -15.21 -3.72
C ASP A 104 12.34 -14.16 -2.65
N ASP A 105 12.61 -14.49 -1.38
CA ASP A 105 12.31 -13.63 -0.22
C ASP A 105 12.92 -12.22 -0.31
N TRP A 106 14.00 -12.02 -1.07
CA TRP A 106 14.69 -10.73 -1.17
C TRP A 106 13.99 -9.77 -2.13
N GLU A 107 13.15 -10.25 -3.05
CA GLU A 107 12.51 -9.41 -4.08
C GLU A 107 11.56 -8.37 -3.50
N PRO A 108 10.66 -8.70 -2.54
CA PRO A 108 9.78 -7.72 -1.92
C PRO A 108 10.52 -6.60 -1.18
N TYR A 109 11.59 -6.94 -0.44
CA TYR A 109 12.43 -5.93 0.22
C TYR A 109 13.17 -5.05 -0.80
N ALA A 110 13.62 -5.61 -1.92
CA ALA A 110 14.22 -4.81 -2.98
C ALA A 110 13.23 -3.85 -3.65
N LEU A 111 11.96 -4.26 -3.81
CA LEU A 111 10.88 -3.40 -4.30
C LEU A 111 10.54 -2.28 -3.32
N GLU A 112 10.52 -2.57 -2.02
CA GLU A 112 10.29 -1.56 -0.97
C GLU A 112 11.42 -0.52 -0.93
N VAL A 113 12.68 -0.95 -1.00
CA VAL A 113 13.82 -0.03 -1.08
C VAL A 113 13.77 0.78 -2.39
N LEU A 114 13.34 0.17 -3.50
CA LEU A 114 13.13 0.87 -4.77
C LEU A 114 12.07 1.98 -4.63
N ALA A 115 10.94 1.70 -3.99
CA ALA A 115 9.91 2.71 -3.71
C ALA A 115 10.48 3.88 -2.90
N ASN A 116 11.26 3.59 -1.85
CA ASN A 116 11.89 4.61 -1.02
C ASN A 116 13.01 5.41 -1.74
N ILE A 117 13.67 4.84 -2.76
CA ILE A 117 14.59 5.60 -3.62
C ILE A 117 13.81 6.65 -4.43
N LEU A 118 12.62 6.29 -4.90
CA LEU A 118 11.77 7.17 -5.69
C LEU A 118 11.07 8.21 -4.80
N ASP A 119 10.53 7.82 -3.64
CA ASP A 119 9.64 8.65 -2.82
C ASP A 119 9.81 8.47 -1.29
N GLY A 120 11.00 8.14 -0.81
CA GLY A 120 11.30 8.02 0.64
C GLY A 120 11.42 9.35 1.40
N GLY A 121 10.77 10.41 0.93
CA GLY A 121 10.79 11.77 1.49
C GLY A 121 11.46 12.81 0.60
N ASP A 122 11.60 14.03 1.11
CA ASP A 122 11.96 15.25 0.34
C ASP A 122 13.25 15.22 -0.51
N SER A 123 14.15 14.29 -0.22
CA SER A 123 15.42 14.12 -0.94
C SER A 123 15.38 13.01 -2.01
N ALA A 124 14.27 12.27 -2.07
CA ALA A 124 14.06 11.17 -2.99
C ALA A 124 13.94 11.67 -4.44
N ARG A 125 14.10 10.76 -5.40
CA ARG A 125 14.27 11.13 -6.82
C ARG A 125 13.07 11.89 -7.37
N LEU A 126 11.83 11.46 -7.09
CA LEU A 126 10.63 12.08 -7.65
C LEU A 126 10.47 13.52 -7.16
N THR A 127 10.52 13.76 -5.85
CA THR A 127 10.43 15.13 -5.30
C THR A 127 11.60 16.00 -5.78
N ARG A 128 12.84 15.49 -5.74
CA ARG A 128 14.03 16.26 -6.11
C ARG A 128 14.04 16.62 -7.60
N GLU A 129 13.70 15.68 -8.46
CA GLU A 129 13.89 15.84 -9.91
C GLU A 129 12.63 16.33 -10.62
N LEU A 130 11.44 15.82 -10.27
CA LEU A 130 10.20 16.15 -10.98
C LEU A 130 9.46 17.33 -10.37
N VAL A 131 9.43 17.42 -9.04
CA VAL A 131 8.72 18.51 -8.33
C VAL A 131 9.58 19.76 -8.20
N ARG A 132 10.82 19.62 -7.71
CA ARG A 132 11.73 20.76 -7.47
C ARG A 132 12.64 21.07 -8.64
N GLY A 133 13.08 20.04 -9.37
CA GLY A 133 14.07 20.15 -10.45
C GLY A 133 13.47 20.69 -11.74
N SER A 134 12.78 19.83 -12.49
CA SER A 134 12.10 20.20 -13.74
C SER A 134 10.79 20.96 -13.52
N GLN A 135 10.21 20.85 -12.32
CA GLN A 135 8.92 21.43 -11.97
C GLN A 135 7.78 20.96 -12.89
N ILE A 136 7.89 19.74 -13.41
CA ILE A 136 6.89 19.14 -14.31
C ILE A 136 5.63 18.68 -13.56
N ALA A 137 5.78 18.43 -12.26
CA ALA A 137 4.72 17.91 -11.41
C ALA A 137 4.59 18.73 -10.12
N THR A 138 3.36 18.97 -9.65
CA THR A 138 3.11 19.55 -8.32
C THR A 138 3.29 18.49 -7.23
N SER A 139 2.98 17.24 -7.55
CA SER A 139 3.25 16.06 -6.73
C SER A 139 3.66 14.90 -7.63
N ALA A 140 4.58 14.07 -7.15
CA ALA A 140 4.92 12.80 -7.76
C ALA A 140 5.30 11.82 -6.65
N GLY A 141 4.72 10.62 -6.69
CA GLY A 141 4.82 9.63 -5.61
C GLY A 141 5.17 8.24 -6.10
N ALA A 142 5.65 7.41 -5.17
CA ALA A 142 5.89 5.99 -5.38
C ALA A 142 5.50 5.18 -4.14
N GLY A 143 4.79 4.07 -4.35
CA GLY A 143 4.27 3.25 -3.25
C GLY A 143 4.36 1.75 -3.54
N TYR A 144 4.64 0.98 -2.49
CA TYR A 144 4.65 -0.47 -2.52
C TYR A 144 4.29 -1.00 -1.12
N ASP A 145 3.40 -1.99 -1.05
CA ASP A 145 3.02 -2.64 0.20
C ASP A 145 3.64 -4.04 0.29
N LEU A 146 4.44 -4.26 1.33
CA LEU A 146 5.20 -5.48 1.55
C LEU A 146 4.33 -6.65 2.04
N TYR A 147 3.22 -6.35 2.72
CA TYR A 147 2.47 -7.31 3.56
C TYR A 147 1.08 -7.63 3.03
N ASP A 148 0.83 -7.45 1.74
CA ASP A 148 -0.46 -7.79 1.13
C ASP A 148 -0.74 -9.31 1.16
N ARG A 149 -2.03 -9.68 1.25
CA ARG A 149 -2.43 -11.10 1.25
C ARG A 149 -2.31 -11.75 -0.14
N GLN A 150 -2.37 -10.96 -1.20
CA GLN A 150 -2.28 -11.41 -2.60
C GLN A 150 -1.15 -10.64 -3.29
N ALA A 151 -0.83 -10.98 -4.55
CA ALA A 151 0.09 -10.17 -5.33
C ALA A 151 -0.32 -8.69 -5.33
N GLY A 152 0.66 -7.84 -5.06
CA GLY A 152 0.50 -6.41 -4.83
C GLY A 152 0.67 -5.59 -6.11
N LEU A 153 0.78 -4.27 -5.92
CA LEU A 153 1.14 -3.33 -6.97
C LEU A 153 2.33 -2.48 -6.50
N PHE A 154 3.23 -2.19 -7.43
CA PHE A 154 4.13 -1.05 -7.31
C PHE A 154 3.47 0.13 -8.04
N LEU A 155 3.19 1.20 -7.30
CA LEU A 155 2.49 2.36 -7.78
C LEU A 155 3.46 3.52 -8.00
N LEU A 156 3.24 4.25 -9.08
CA LEU A 156 3.75 5.60 -9.29
C LEU A 156 2.56 6.50 -9.55
N ASP A 157 2.60 7.73 -9.07
CA ASP A 157 1.55 8.70 -9.33
C ASP A 157 2.10 10.10 -9.51
N GLY A 158 1.27 10.99 -10.05
CA GLY A 158 1.64 12.39 -10.14
C GLY A 158 0.54 13.30 -10.65
N THR A 159 0.70 14.57 -10.31
CA THR A 159 -0.16 15.69 -10.70
C THR A 159 0.66 16.68 -11.53
N PRO A 160 0.27 17.02 -12.76
CA PRO A 160 1.00 18.01 -13.56
C PRO A 160 1.09 19.38 -12.89
N ALA A 161 2.15 20.13 -13.20
CA ALA A 161 2.32 21.51 -12.75
C ALA A 161 2.11 22.52 -13.89
N GLY A 162 1.41 23.61 -13.57
CA GLY A 162 1.18 24.70 -14.52
C GLY A 162 0.56 24.20 -15.82
N GLU A 163 1.22 24.47 -16.94
CA GLU A 163 0.77 24.09 -18.29
C GLU A 163 1.29 22.71 -18.75
N HIS A 164 2.00 21.96 -17.90
CA HIS A 164 2.45 20.62 -18.24
C HIS A 164 1.27 19.65 -18.38
N SER A 165 1.39 18.75 -19.33
CA SER A 165 0.40 17.71 -19.63
C SER A 165 0.58 16.48 -18.74
N ILE A 166 -0.50 15.70 -18.60
CA ILE A 166 -0.44 14.40 -17.91
C ILE A 166 0.51 13.42 -18.61
N ALA A 167 0.62 13.49 -19.94
CA ALA A 167 1.53 12.67 -20.73
C ALA A 167 3.01 13.00 -20.42
N GLU A 168 3.33 14.28 -20.20
CA GLU A 168 4.66 14.71 -19.77
C GLU A 168 5.03 14.13 -18.39
N VAL A 169 4.10 14.15 -17.43
CA VAL A 169 4.31 13.53 -16.10
C VAL A 169 4.49 12.02 -16.22
N GLN A 170 3.63 11.33 -16.99
CA GLN A 170 3.76 9.89 -17.23
C GLN A 170 5.13 9.55 -17.83
N GLN A 171 5.56 10.30 -18.85
CA GLN A 171 6.87 10.12 -19.47
C GLN A 171 8.01 10.34 -18.47
N ALA A 172 7.93 11.37 -17.63
CA ALA A 172 8.93 11.61 -16.60
C ALA A 172 8.99 10.46 -15.55
N LEU A 173 7.85 9.89 -15.17
CA LEU A 173 7.80 8.71 -14.29
C LEU A 173 8.41 7.47 -14.98
N PHE A 174 8.13 7.25 -16.27
CA PHE A 174 8.76 6.18 -17.05
C PHE A 174 10.28 6.30 -17.09
N GLU A 175 10.81 7.51 -17.28
CA GLU A 175 12.25 7.75 -17.33
C GLU A 175 12.93 7.42 -15.99
N GLN A 176 12.26 7.64 -14.85
CA GLN A 176 12.79 7.24 -13.54
C GLN A 176 12.88 5.72 -13.40
N VAL A 177 11.86 4.99 -13.87
CA VAL A 177 11.87 3.53 -13.92
C VAL A 177 12.99 3.03 -14.83
N GLN A 178 13.10 3.59 -16.04
CA GLN A 178 14.12 3.22 -17.01
C GLN A 178 15.52 3.42 -16.44
N ARG A 179 15.77 4.54 -15.75
CA ARG A 179 17.07 4.79 -15.09
C ARG A 179 17.39 3.74 -14.04
N LEU A 180 16.42 3.27 -13.26
CA LEU A 180 16.61 2.18 -12.30
C LEU A 180 16.88 0.83 -12.97
N GLN A 181 16.34 0.62 -14.17
CA GLN A 181 16.62 -0.57 -14.99
C GLN A 181 18.02 -0.50 -15.63
N GLU A 182 18.47 0.66 -16.08
CA GLU A 182 19.71 0.76 -16.86
C GLU A 182 20.94 1.04 -15.99
N THR A 183 20.77 1.81 -14.91
CA THR A 183 21.87 2.31 -14.08
C THR A 183 21.74 1.81 -12.65
N LEU A 184 22.83 1.30 -12.08
CA LEU A 184 22.85 0.92 -10.67
C LEU A 184 22.70 2.16 -9.78
N VAL A 185 21.94 1.99 -8.70
CA VAL A 185 21.83 3.00 -7.64
C VAL A 185 23.21 3.22 -7.02
N ALA A 186 23.60 4.48 -6.83
CA ALA A 186 24.89 4.82 -6.25
C ALA A 186 24.97 4.33 -4.79
N ALA A 187 26.17 3.94 -4.34
CA ALA A 187 26.36 3.35 -3.03
C ALA A 187 25.98 4.29 -1.87
N ASP A 188 26.27 5.58 -2.02
CA ASP A 188 25.92 6.64 -1.06
C ASP A 188 24.41 6.91 -1.02
N GLU A 189 23.75 6.92 -2.18
CA GLU A 189 22.30 7.01 -2.28
C GLU A 189 21.62 5.82 -1.60
N LEU A 190 22.04 4.60 -1.92
CA LEU A 190 21.48 3.38 -1.32
C LEU A 190 21.69 3.34 0.20
N ALA A 191 22.88 3.69 0.68
CA ALA A 191 23.17 3.75 2.11
C ALA A 191 22.26 4.77 2.83
N ARG A 192 22.05 5.94 2.23
CA ARG A 192 21.14 6.97 2.77
C ARG A 192 19.70 6.47 2.85
N VAL A 193 19.18 5.87 1.78
CA VAL A 193 17.80 5.36 1.74
C VAL A 193 17.59 4.26 2.77
N LYS A 194 18.50 3.29 2.87
CA LYS A 194 18.42 2.25 3.90
C LYS A 194 18.41 2.83 5.31
N SER A 195 19.26 3.81 5.57
CA SER A 195 19.32 4.48 6.87
C SER A 195 17.99 5.17 7.20
N GLN A 196 17.33 5.77 6.21
CA GLN A 196 16.00 6.39 6.39
C GLN A 196 14.92 5.35 6.66
N VAL A 197 14.85 4.27 5.87
CA VAL A 197 13.88 3.18 6.07
C VAL A 197 14.03 2.54 7.46
N VAL A 198 15.26 2.24 7.87
CA VAL A 198 15.54 1.68 9.20
C VAL A 198 15.20 2.67 10.31
N ALA A 199 15.51 3.96 10.14
CA ALA A 199 15.15 4.97 11.12
C ALA A 199 13.64 5.09 11.28
N SER A 200 12.88 5.10 10.18
CA SER A 200 11.41 5.13 10.22
C SER A 200 10.84 3.96 10.99
N ASP A 201 11.31 2.73 10.72
CA ASP A 201 10.88 1.54 11.46
C ASP A 201 11.17 1.65 12.96
N VAL A 202 12.36 2.13 13.35
CA VAL A 202 12.72 2.35 14.76
C VAL A 202 11.83 3.40 15.43
N TYR A 203 11.50 4.50 14.73
CA TYR A 203 10.58 5.51 15.28
C TYR A 203 9.17 4.95 15.47
N GLU A 204 8.70 4.13 14.54
CA GLU A 204 7.39 3.50 14.64
C GLU A 204 7.33 2.49 15.80
N GLN A 205 8.44 1.82 16.13
CA GLN A 205 8.54 0.92 17.29
C GLN A 205 8.36 1.65 18.64
N ASP A 206 8.47 2.97 18.73
CA ASP A 206 8.15 3.70 19.98
C ASP A 206 6.64 3.67 20.30
N SER A 207 5.80 3.41 19.28
CA SER A 207 4.36 3.37 19.42
C SER A 207 3.85 1.95 19.71
N SER A 208 3.26 1.74 20.89
CA SER A 208 2.59 0.47 21.23
C SER A 208 1.44 0.14 20.27
N PHE A 209 0.76 1.16 19.74
CA PHE A 209 -0.26 1.01 18.71
C PHE A 209 0.34 0.45 17.41
N TYR A 210 1.47 1.01 16.97
CA TYR A 210 2.12 0.54 15.74
C TYR A 210 2.68 -0.88 15.89
N GLN A 211 3.31 -1.18 17.03
CA GLN A 211 3.75 -2.54 17.34
C GLN A 211 2.57 -3.54 17.26
N ALA A 212 1.43 -3.21 17.88
CA ALA A 212 0.24 -4.05 17.83
C ALA A 212 -0.31 -4.20 16.40
N MET A 213 -0.33 -3.11 15.63
CA MET A 213 -0.75 -3.10 14.23
C MET A 213 0.16 -3.96 13.35
N LYS A 214 1.48 -3.89 13.52
CA LYS A 214 2.44 -4.68 12.75
C LYS A 214 2.26 -6.18 12.98
N VAL A 215 2.18 -6.60 14.24
CA VAL A 215 1.92 -7.99 14.62
C VAL A 215 0.57 -8.45 14.07
N GLY A 216 -0.48 -7.64 14.24
CA GLY A 216 -1.81 -7.95 13.74
C GLY A 216 -1.87 -8.06 12.21
N GLN A 217 -1.18 -7.19 11.48
CA GLN A 217 -1.15 -7.20 10.02
C GLN A 217 -0.49 -8.48 9.50
N LEU A 218 0.71 -8.82 10.01
CA LEU A 218 1.45 -10.02 9.62
C LEU A 218 0.61 -11.29 9.83
N GLU A 219 0.10 -11.47 11.04
CA GLU A 219 -0.69 -12.65 11.39
C GLU A 219 -2.00 -12.71 10.59
N ALA A 220 -2.68 -11.58 10.38
CA ALA A 220 -3.93 -11.53 9.61
C ALA A 220 -3.76 -11.91 8.13
N VAL A 221 -2.56 -11.70 7.55
CA VAL A 221 -2.25 -12.15 6.19
C VAL A 221 -1.61 -13.54 6.14
N GLY A 222 -1.42 -14.19 7.30
CA GLY A 222 -0.86 -15.53 7.44
C GLY A 222 0.66 -15.57 7.39
N LEU A 223 1.32 -14.48 7.80
CA LEU A 223 2.76 -14.37 7.98
C LEU A 223 3.09 -14.42 9.48
N ASP A 224 4.22 -15.04 9.85
CA ASP A 224 4.70 -15.08 11.24
C ASP A 224 5.09 -13.66 11.67
N TRP A 225 4.54 -13.19 12.80
CA TRP A 225 4.85 -11.86 13.35
C TRP A 225 6.36 -11.63 13.57
N LYS A 226 7.14 -12.69 13.77
CA LYS A 226 8.61 -12.62 13.93
C LYS A 226 9.35 -12.16 12.68
N LEU A 227 8.68 -12.10 11.53
CA LEU A 227 9.28 -11.48 10.34
C LEU A 227 9.62 -10.00 10.57
N ALA A 228 8.90 -9.32 11.47
CA ALA A 228 9.24 -7.97 11.88
C ALA A 228 10.66 -7.88 12.49
N ASP A 229 11.10 -8.89 13.24
CA ASP A 229 12.43 -8.90 13.88
C ASP A 229 13.57 -8.91 12.85
N ALA A 230 13.33 -9.53 11.68
CA ALA A 230 14.31 -9.62 10.60
C ALA A 230 14.24 -8.46 9.60
N TYR A 231 13.26 -7.56 9.71
CA TYR A 231 12.99 -6.51 8.73
C TYR A 231 14.23 -5.64 8.44
N VAL A 232 14.84 -5.10 9.51
CA VAL A 232 16.04 -4.25 9.40
C VAL A 232 17.22 -4.99 8.77
N GLU A 233 17.42 -6.26 9.11
CA GLU A 233 18.47 -7.09 8.51
C GLU A 233 18.23 -7.26 7.00
N ARG A 234 16.99 -7.58 6.62
CA ARG A 234 16.60 -7.83 5.23
C ARG A 234 16.70 -6.57 4.37
N ILE A 235 16.26 -5.41 4.87
CA ILE A 235 16.45 -4.11 4.19
C ILE A 235 17.94 -3.80 4.02
N ASN A 236 18.76 -4.03 5.05
CA ASN A 236 20.20 -3.79 4.97
C ASN A 236 20.92 -4.75 4.01
N ALA A 237 20.39 -5.95 3.78
CA ALA A 237 20.95 -6.91 2.83
C ALA A 237 20.69 -6.55 1.36
N VAL A 238 19.70 -5.69 1.05
CA VAL A 238 19.34 -5.34 -0.34
C VAL A 238 20.51 -4.68 -1.07
N THR A 239 20.87 -5.18 -2.25
CA THR A 239 21.96 -4.62 -3.07
C THR A 239 21.44 -3.75 -4.21
N ALA A 240 22.28 -2.86 -4.74
CA ALA A 240 21.95 -2.08 -5.96
C ALA A 240 21.63 -2.99 -7.16
N GLY A 241 22.31 -4.14 -7.26
CA GLY A 241 22.03 -5.15 -8.29
C GLY A 241 20.65 -5.78 -8.15
N GLN A 242 20.21 -6.08 -6.92
CA GLN A 242 18.88 -6.60 -6.64
C GLN A 242 17.78 -5.57 -6.96
N ILE A 243 18.01 -4.29 -6.64
CA ILE A 243 17.08 -3.20 -7.01
C ILE A 243 16.92 -3.12 -8.54
N GLN A 244 18.03 -3.14 -9.28
CA GLN A 244 17.97 -3.17 -10.74
C GLN A 244 17.28 -4.44 -11.26
N ALA A 245 17.52 -5.60 -10.63
CA ALA A 245 16.91 -6.87 -11.03
C ALA A 245 15.38 -6.83 -10.89
N VAL A 246 14.84 -6.35 -9.77
CA VAL A 246 13.37 -6.22 -9.61
C VAL A 246 12.79 -5.15 -10.51
N ALA A 247 13.51 -4.05 -10.77
CA ALA A 247 13.09 -3.03 -11.73
C ALA A 247 12.94 -3.62 -13.14
N LYS A 248 13.90 -4.46 -13.58
CA LYS A 248 13.85 -5.15 -14.89
C LYS A 248 12.81 -6.26 -14.93
N LYS A 249 12.59 -6.96 -13.82
CA LYS A 249 11.68 -8.11 -13.76
C LYS A 249 10.21 -7.68 -13.69
N TYR A 250 9.89 -6.64 -12.94
CA TYR A 250 8.51 -6.30 -12.61
C TYR A 250 8.03 -4.95 -13.16
N LEU A 251 8.89 -3.94 -13.28
CA LEU A 251 8.48 -2.61 -13.76
C LEU A 251 8.51 -2.54 -15.29
N VAL A 252 7.82 -3.49 -15.93
CA VAL A 252 7.77 -3.68 -17.39
C VAL A 252 6.39 -3.35 -17.95
N GLU A 253 6.34 -2.93 -19.23
CA GLU A 253 5.08 -2.56 -19.89
C GLU A 253 4.01 -3.67 -19.87
N GLU A 254 4.42 -4.94 -19.88
CA GLU A 254 3.49 -6.07 -19.85
C GLU A 254 2.66 -6.12 -18.57
N TYR A 255 3.20 -5.61 -17.45
CA TYR A 255 2.55 -5.60 -16.14
C TYR A 255 1.92 -4.25 -15.78
N LEU A 256 2.01 -3.28 -16.69
CA LEU A 256 1.62 -1.90 -16.44
C LEU A 256 0.14 -1.65 -16.71
N THR A 257 -0.55 -1.06 -15.75
CA THR A 257 -1.84 -0.40 -15.95
C THR A 257 -1.69 1.09 -15.64
N ILE A 258 -2.09 1.95 -16.56
CA ILE A 258 -2.12 3.40 -16.37
C ILE A 258 -3.58 3.80 -16.18
N ALA A 259 -3.86 4.54 -15.10
CA ALA A 259 -5.11 5.24 -14.89
C ALA A 259 -4.85 6.74 -14.95
N GLU A 260 -5.75 7.46 -15.60
CA GLU A 260 -5.75 8.93 -15.59
C GLU A 260 -7.12 9.47 -15.19
N LEU A 261 -7.08 10.58 -14.46
CA LEU A 261 -8.21 11.44 -14.16
C LEU A 261 -8.15 12.66 -15.07
N ASP A 262 -9.13 12.75 -15.96
CA ASP A 262 -9.42 13.93 -16.75
C ASP A 262 -10.43 14.81 -16.00
N PRO A 263 -10.04 16.03 -15.60
CA PRO A 263 -10.90 16.89 -14.80
C PRO A 263 -12.06 17.43 -15.64
N LEU A 264 -13.27 17.27 -15.14
CA LEU A 264 -14.46 17.99 -15.61
C LEU A 264 -14.63 19.28 -14.79
N PRO A 265 -15.25 20.34 -15.35
CA PRO A 265 -15.57 21.54 -14.61
C PRO A 265 -16.34 21.21 -13.33
N MET A 266 -15.87 21.73 -12.19
CA MET A 266 -16.63 21.62 -10.95
C MET A 266 -17.85 22.53 -11.02
N ASP A 267 -19.02 21.99 -10.69
CA ASP A 267 -20.25 22.78 -10.64
C ASP A 267 -20.17 23.75 -9.45
N THR A 268 -19.93 25.03 -9.71
CA THR A 268 -19.84 26.08 -8.69
C THR A 268 -21.21 26.39 -8.03
N GLY A 269 -22.26 25.61 -8.34
CA GLY A 269 -23.65 25.90 -8.00
C GLY A 269 -24.25 25.17 -6.79
N THR A 270 -23.55 24.23 -6.15
CA THR A 270 -24.07 23.55 -4.93
C THR A 270 -23.20 23.80 -3.71
N THR A 271 -23.54 24.87 -2.99
CA THR A 271 -23.19 25.06 -1.58
C THR A 271 -23.49 23.77 -0.80
N PRO A 272 -22.53 23.16 -0.08
CA PRO A 272 -22.86 22.16 0.92
C PRO A 272 -23.83 22.78 1.93
N ARG A 273 -24.96 22.10 2.16
CA ARG A 273 -25.95 22.51 3.17
C ARG A 273 -25.28 22.63 4.54
N ALA A 274 -25.74 23.63 5.26
CA ALA A 274 -25.22 24.15 6.51
C ALA A 274 -25.04 23.13 7.65
N ASP A 275 -24.10 23.49 8.51
CA ASP A 275 -23.86 23.04 9.88
C ASP A 275 -25.07 22.39 10.57
N SER A 276 -24.83 21.20 11.12
CA SER A 276 -25.51 20.77 12.33
C SER A 276 -24.48 20.37 13.38
N ASN A 277 -24.20 21.34 14.26
CA ASN A 277 -23.70 21.25 15.62
C ASN A 277 -22.67 20.18 15.98
N GLY A 278 -21.49 20.67 16.34
CA GLY A 278 -20.46 19.93 17.03
C GLY A 278 -20.93 19.34 18.37
N GLY A 279 -20.52 18.10 18.59
CA GLY A 279 -20.31 17.52 19.90
C GLY A 279 -18.81 17.27 20.05
N GLY A 280 -18.11 18.24 20.64
CA GLY A 280 -16.70 18.08 20.96
C GLY A 280 -16.52 17.10 22.11
N HIS A 281 -15.45 16.30 22.04
CA HIS A 281 -14.81 15.74 23.22
C HIS A 281 -13.30 15.89 23.06
N GLY A 282 -12.76 16.88 23.78
CA GLY A 282 -11.37 16.89 24.20
C GLY A 282 -11.24 16.10 25.51
N ASN A 283 -10.34 15.13 25.54
CA ASN A 283 -9.04 15.17 26.22
C ASN A 283 -8.32 13.84 25.94
#